data_AF-A0A183DZA5-F1
#
_entry.id   AF-A0A183DZA5-F1
#
_cell.length_a   1.000
_cell.length_b   1.000
_cell.length_c   1.000
_cell.angle_alpha   90.00
_cell.angle_beta   90.00
_cell.angle_gamma   90.00
#
_symmetry.space_group_name_H-M   'P 1'
#
loop_
_entity.id
_entity.type
_entity.pdbx_description
1 polymer ?
#
loop_
_entity_poly.entity_id
_entity_poly.type
_entity_poly.pdbx_seq_one_letter_code
_entity_poly.pdbx_strand_id
1 'polypeptide(L)' 'LCSDDPEFGGFSRLEKKQLYHTFPEGYAGRRNHLFVYIPCRVAIVLEKVEV' A
#
# COMPACT_ATOMS: atom_id res chain seq x y z
N LEU A 1 -3.15 5.75 -4.93
CA LEU A 1 -4.42 6.33 -4.41
C LEU A 1 -4.66 5.84 -2.99
N CYS A 2 -5.16 6.68 -2.08
CA CYS A 2 -5.49 6.29 -0.70
C CYS A 2 -6.83 6.89 -0.27
N SER A 3 -7.78 6.08 0.20
CA SER A 3 -9.08 6.59 0.70
C SER A 3 -8.97 7.26 2.08
N ASP A 4 -7.82 7.16 2.76
CA ASP A 4 -7.55 7.85 4.02
C ASP A 4 -7.05 9.28 3.83
N ASP A 5 -6.96 9.76 2.58
CA ASP A 5 -6.53 11.12 2.29
C ASP A 5 -7.56 12.14 2.82
N PRO A 6 -7.12 13.31 3.33
CA PRO A 6 -8.02 14.32 3.89
C PRO A 6 -9.11 14.81 2.92
N GLU A 7 -8.82 14.82 1.62
CA GLU A 7 -9.78 15.18 0.57
C GLU A 7 -11.00 14.23 0.51
N PHE A 8 -10.86 13.00 1.02
CA PHE A 8 -11.94 12.02 1.14
C PHE A 8 -12.50 11.91 2.58
N GLY A 9 -12.08 12.81 3.49
CA GLY A 9 -12.48 12.79 4.90
C GLY A 9 -11.73 11.77 5.76
N GLY A 10 -10.58 11.29 5.29
CA GLY A 10 -9.71 10.38 6.04
C GLY A 10 -8.77 11.09 7.02
N PHE A 11 -7.92 10.30 7.69
CA PHE A 11 -7.03 10.76 8.77
C PHE A 11 -5.56 10.97 8.33
N SER A 12 -5.24 10.77 7.05
CA SER A 12 -3.88 10.92 6.49
C SER A 12 -2.81 10.09 7.22
N ARG A 13 -3.13 8.84 7.59
CA ARG A 13 -2.22 7.99 8.38
C ARG A 13 -1.08 7.35 7.58
N LEU A 14 -1.15 7.36 6.25
CA LEU A 14 -0.12 6.80 5.38
C LEU A 14 0.80 7.90 4.82
N GLU A 15 2.10 7.63 4.80
CA GLU A 15 3.09 8.46 4.11
C GLU A 15 3.09 8.15 2.60
N LYS A 16 2.72 9.14 1.76
CA LYS A 16 2.53 8.92 0.31
C LYS A 16 3.82 8.68 -0.46
N LYS A 17 4.97 9.07 0.09
CA LYS A 17 6.29 8.89 -0.55
C LYS A 17 6.99 7.59 -0.15
N GLN A 18 6.38 6.77 0.71
CA GLN A 18 6.97 5.50 1.14
C GLN A 18 7.09 4.53 -0.03
N LEU A 19 8.22 3.82 -0.09
CA LEU A 19 8.45 2.74 -1.05
C LEU A 19 7.96 1.40 -0.49
N TYR A 20 7.29 0.62 -1.32
CA TYR A 20 6.84 -0.73 -1.01
C TYR A 20 7.70 -1.74 -1.77
N HIS A 21 8.59 -2.43 -1.06
CA HIS A 21 9.46 -3.43 -1.66
C HIS A 21 8.76 -4.79 -1.72
N THR A 22 8.95 -5.48 -2.85
CA THR A 22 8.49 -6.86 -3.01
C THR A 22 9.60 -7.83 -2.67
N PHE A 23 9.26 -8.94 -2.03
CA PHE A 23 10.20 -10.02 -1.74
C PHE A 23 9.90 -11.25 -2.62
N PRO A 24 10.93 -12.05 -2.99
CA PRO A 24 10.81 -13.18 -3.91
C PRO A 24 10.31 -14.48 -3.26
N GLU A 25 9.64 -14.41 -2.11
CA GLU A 25 8.96 -15.56 -1.50
C GLU A 25 7.47 -15.55 -1.83
N GLY A 26 6.93 -16.73 -2.14
CA GLY A 26 5.53 -16.88 -2.50
C GLY A 26 4.59 -16.69 -1.30
N TYR A 27 3.46 -16.02 -1.53
CA TYR A 27 2.41 -15.81 -0.54
C TYR A 27 1.05 -15.79 -1.21
N ALA A 28 0.05 -16.44 -0.59
CA ALA A 28 -1.34 -16.49 -1.10
C ALA A 28 -1.44 -16.84 -2.61
N GLY A 29 -0.61 -17.78 -3.09
CA GLY A 29 -0.60 -18.22 -4.49
C GLY A 29 0.10 -17.27 -5.49
N ARG A 30 0.78 -16.22 -5.01
CA ARG A 30 1.58 -15.30 -5.85
C ARG A 30 3.08 -15.59 -5.66
N ARG A 31 3.88 -15.29 -6.69
CA ARG A 31 5.35 -15.49 -6.68
C ARG A 31 6.11 -14.53 -5.76
N ASN A 32 5.53 -13.37 -5.51
CA ASN A 32 6.11 -12.30 -4.70
C ASN A 32 5.05 -11.79 -3.74
N HIS A 33 5.52 -11.21 -2.64
CA HIS A 33 4.68 -10.53 -1.67
C HIS A 33 5.32 -9.21 -1.23
N LEU A 34 4.58 -8.41 -0.47
CA LEU A 34 5.06 -7.17 0.14
C LEU A 34 4.42 -6.99 1.51
N PHE A 35 4.97 -6.11 2.31
CA PHE A 35 4.36 -5.67 3.57
C PHE A 35 3.75 -4.29 3.40
N VAL A 36 2.59 -4.08 4.00
CA VAL A 36 1.88 -2.80 3.96
C VAL A 36 1.23 -2.51 5.30
N TYR A 37 1.28 -1.24 5.71
CA TYR A 37 0.45 -0.72 6.79
C TYR A 37 -0.92 -0.33 6.22
N ILE A 38 -1.97 -1.08 6.58
CA ILE A 38 -3.34 -0.81 6.15
C ILE A 38 -4.25 -0.52 7.37
N PRO A 39 -4.69 0.74 7.58
CA PRO A 39 -5.58 1.07 8.67
C PRO A 39 -6.98 0.46 8.51
N CYS A 40 -7.73 0.39 9.62
CA CYS A 40 -9.12 -0.06 9.61
C CYS A 40 -9.99 0.83 8.70
N ARG A 41 -10.83 0.17 7.87
CA ARG A 41 -11.77 0.80 6.91
C ARG A 41 -11.10 1.74 5.90
N VAL A 42 -9.88 1.44 5.48
CA VAL A 42 -9.15 2.18 4.43
C VAL A 42 -8.92 1.29 3.21
N ALA A 43 -8.99 1.88 2.02
CA ALA A 43 -8.57 1.27 0.77
C ALA A 43 -7.37 2.02 0.19
N ILE A 44 -6.40 1.28 -0.35
CA ILE A 44 -5.21 1.82 -1.03
C ILE A 44 -5.01 1.12 -2.37
N VAL A 45 -4.46 1.85 -3.33
CA VAL A 45 -4.07 1.34 -4.64
C VAL A 45 -2.60 1.69 -4.86
N LEU A 46 -1.79 0.66 -5.07
CA LEU A 46 -0.35 0.72 -5.31
C LEU A 46 -0.06 0.53 -6.80
N GLU A 47 0.92 1.26 -7.32
CA GLU A 47 1.47 1.04 -8.65
C GLU A 47 2.85 0.40 -8.57
N LYS A 48 3.25 -0.36 -9.59
CA LYS A 48 4.62 -0.84 -9.72
C LYS A 48 5.45 0.28 -10.34
N VAL A 49 6.48 0.71 -9.64
CA VAL A 49 7.45 1.69 -10.13
C VAL A 49 8.68 0.97 -10.67
N GLU A 50 9.23 1.46 -11.79
CA GLU A 50 10.56 1.08 -12.25
C GLU A 50 11.59 1.96 -11.52
N VAL A 51 12.63 1.32 -10.99
CA VAL A 51 13.75 1.99 -10.30
C VAL A 51 14.97 1.95 -11.20
#